data_AF-A0A2G5TPB8-F1
#
_entry.id   AF-A0A2G5TPB8-F1
#
_cell.length_a   1.000
_cell.length_b   1.000
_cell.length_c   1.000
_cell.angle_alpha   90.00
_cell.angle_beta   90.00
_cell.angle_gamma   90.00
#
_symmetry.space_group_name_H-M   'P 1'
#
loop_
_entity.id
_entity.type
_entity.pdbx_description
1 polymer ?
#
loop_
_entity_poly.entity_id
_entity_poly.type
_entity_poly.pdbx_seq_one_letter_code
_entity_poly.pdbx_strand_id
1 'polypeptide(L)'
;MPDVPMNLILGNVGPSAIFSLRKVCRSLRDFIDETIPELHLNAINIFLGNKKITIHLFHHLETLHISYMIQGNGYKTSVLVGNRDNRKEKLIENVHYMEGF
;
A
#
# COMPACT_ATOMS: atom_id res chain seq x y z
N MET A 1 9.64 -20.32 -1.30
CA MET A 1 10.36 -19.96 -2.55
C MET A 1 11.72 -19.44 -2.14
N PRO A 2 12.81 -19.70 -2.90
CA PRO A 2 14.14 -19.21 -2.53
C PRO A 2 14.22 -17.68 -2.55
N ASP A 3 15.14 -17.12 -1.76
CA ASP A 3 15.25 -15.67 -1.52
C ASP A 3 15.60 -14.88 -2.78
N VAL A 4 16.45 -15.45 -3.66
CA VAL A 4 16.90 -14.79 -4.90
C VAL A 4 15.73 -14.49 -5.85
N PRO A 5 14.88 -15.47 -6.22
CA PRO A 5 13.63 -15.19 -6.94
C PRO A 5 12.68 -14.21 -6.23
N MET A 6 12.57 -14.28 -4.90
CA MET A 6 11.70 -13.36 -4.15
C MET A 6 12.15 -11.91 -4.31
N ASN A 7 13.45 -11.65 -4.12
CA ASN A 7 14.03 -10.33 -4.26
C ASN A 7 13.89 -9.79 -5.68
N LEU A 8 14.08 -10.65 -6.69
CA LEU A 8 13.86 -10.27 -8.08
C LEU A 8 12.41 -9.88 -8.35
N ILE A 9 11.44 -10.60 -7.79
CA ILE A 9 10.02 -10.25 -7.93
C ILE A 9 9.73 -8.92 -7.23
N LEU A 10 10.11 -8.78 -5.95
CA LEU A 10 9.81 -7.59 -5.15
C LEU A 10 10.45 -6.31 -5.73
N GLY A 11 11.64 -6.41 -6.33
CA GLY A 11 12.31 -5.27 -6.99
C GLY A 11 11.69 -4.84 -8.33
N ASN A 12 10.77 -5.62 -8.90
CA ASN A 12 10.16 -5.35 -10.22
C ASN A 12 8.66 -5.07 -10.15
N VAL A 13 8.06 -5.00 -8.95
CA VAL A 13 6.62 -4.76 -8.77
C VAL A 13 6.37 -3.45 -8.02
N GLY A 14 5.16 -2.89 -8.20
CA GLY A 14 4.74 -1.68 -7.50
C GLY A 14 4.36 -1.92 -6.02
N PRO A 15 4.31 -0.85 -5.20
CA PRO A 15 3.93 -0.94 -3.79
C PRO A 15 2.64 -1.71 -3.50
N SER A 16 1.60 -1.56 -4.31
CA SER A 16 0.32 -2.26 -4.16
C SER A 16 0.49 -3.78 -4.26
N ALA A 17 1.36 -4.25 -5.15
CA ALA A 17 1.64 -5.67 -5.30
C ALA A 17 2.44 -6.20 -4.10
N ILE A 18 3.44 -5.45 -3.62
CA ILE A 18 4.22 -5.80 -2.43
C ILE A 18 3.30 -5.96 -1.21
N PHE A 19 2.41 -4.98 -0.98
CA PHE A 19 1.43 -5.05 0.11
C PHE A 19 0.48 -6.24 -0.04
N SER A 20 0.04 -6.55 -1.26
CA SER A 20 -0.80 -7.71 -1.51
C SER A 20 -0.07 -9.03 -1.24
N LEU A 21 1.21 -9.14 -1.64
CA LEU A 21 2.04 -10.32 -1.42
C LEU A 21 2.27 -10.57 0.08
N ARG A 22 2.46 -9.52 0.88
CA ARG A 22 2.59 -9.58 2.34
C ARG A 22 1.38 -10.23 3.04
N LYS A 23 0.20 -10.23 2.40
CA LYS A 23 -1.01 -10.85 2.94
C LYS A 23 -1.18 -12.33 2.62
N VAL A 24 -0.50 -12.85 1.61
CA VAL A 24 -0.81 -14.17 1.04
C VAL A 24 -0.54 -15.31 2.03
N CYS A 25 0.65 -15.34 2.64
CA CYS A 25 1.01 -16.35 3.63
C CYS A 25 2.03 -15.82 4.65
N ARG A 26 2.20 -16.54 5.75
CA ARG A 26 3.13 -16.15 6.84
C ARG A 26 4.57 -16.02 6.35
N SER A 27 5.06 -17.00 5.58
CA SER A 27 6.43 -16.98 5.08
C SER A 27 6.72 -15.78 4.16
N LEU A 28 5.77 -15.39 3.30
CA LEU A 28 5.92 -14.19 2.46
C LEU A 28 5.89 -12.91 3.29
N ARG A 29 5.03 -12.86 4.30
CA ARG A 29 4.97 -11.74 5.24
C ARG A 29 6.28 -11.55 5.98
N ASP A 30 6.77 -12.63 6.60
CA ASP A 30 8.01 -12.61 7.37
C ASP A 30 9.19 -12.21 6.47
N PHE A 31 9.26 -12.76 5.26
CA PHE A 31 10.29 -12.38 4.28
C PHE A 31 10.24 -10.89 3.93
N ILE A 32 9.07 -10.35 3.60
CA ILE A 32 8.92 -8.93 3.23
C ILE A 32 9.22 -8.02 4.43
N ASP A 33 8.78 -8.38 5.63
CA ASP A 33 8.99 -7.61 6.85
C ASP A 33 10.45 -7.62 7.30
N GLU A 34 11.20 -8.70 7.04
CA GLU A 34 12.64 -8.81 7.31
C GLU A 34 13.51 -8.14 6.25
N THR A 35 13.15 -8.30 4.97
CA THR A 35 13.95 -7.76 3.85
C THR A 35 13.71 -6.28 3.59
N ILE A 36 12.54 -5.75 3.95
CA ILE A 36 12.13 -4.35 3.75
C ILE A 36 12.48 -3.89 2.32
N PRO A 37 11.81 -4.44 1.28
CA PRO A 37 12.18 -4.19 -0.10
C PRO A 37 12.11 -2.70 -0.44
N GLU A 38 13.06 -2.23 -1.24
CA GLU A 38 13.05 -0.84 -1.71
C GLU A 38 11.83 -0.61 -2.61
N LEU A 39 11.01 0.39 -2.26
CA LEU A 39 9.76 0.68 -2.95
C LEU A 39 9.93 1.56 -4.20
N HIS A 40 11.15 2.01 -4.50
CA HIS A 40 11.51 2.88 -5.64
C HIS A 40 10.55 4.05 -5.88
N LEU A 41 10.09 4.69 -4.79
CA LEU A 41 9.15 5.80 -4.84
C LEU A 41 9.82 7.05 -5.41
N ASN A 42 9.16 7.69 -6.37
CA ASN A 42 9.57 8.98 -6.92
C ASN A 42 9.29 10.13 -5.94
N ALA A 43 8.18 10.04 -5.20
CA ALA A 43 7.77 11.04 -4.23
C ALA A 43 6.79 10.47 -3.21
N ILE A 44 6.69 11.13 -2.05
CA ILE A 44 5.67 10.88 -1.04
C ILE A 44 5.05 12.22 -0.66
N ASN A 45 3.72 12.32 -0.78
CA ASN A 45 2.99 13.46 -0.23
C ASN A 45 2.13 13.02 0.94
N ILE A 46 2.23 13.73 2.05
CA ILE A 46 1.41 13.51 3.25
C ILE A 46 0.56 14.74 3.48
N PHE A 47 -0.75 14.56 3.50
CA PHE A 47 -1.73 15.60 3.79
C PHE A 47 -2.39 15.31 5.12
N LEU A 48 -2.28 16.25 6.04
CA LEU A 48 -2.96 16.21 7.33
C LEU A 48 -4.12 17.20 7.30
N GLY A 49 -5.32 16.70 7.52
CA GLY A 49 -6.54 17.50 7.68
C GLY A 49 -7.19 17.23 9.03
N ASN A 50 -8.18 18.05 9.39
CA ASN A 50 -8.98 17.79 10.57
C ASN A 50 -9.69 16.42 10.41
N LYS A 51 -9.37 15.46 11.29
CA LYS A 51 -9.90 14.09 11.28
C LYS A 51 -9.55 13.24 10.04
N LYS A 52 -8.56 13.63 9.24
CA LYS A 52 -8.14 12.89 8.04
C LYS A 52 -6.62 12.93 7.88
N ILE A 53 -6.02 11.78 7.59
CA ILE A 53 -4.67 11.69 7.04
C ILE A 53 -4.74 11.06 5.66
N THR A 54 -3.91 11.55 4.76
CA THR A 54 -3.86 11.08 3.38
C THR A 54 -2.41 10.99 2.93
N ILE A 55 -2.04 9.85 2.35
CA ILE A 55 -0.69 9.54 1.88
C ILE A 55 -0.78 9.20 0.41
N HIS A 56 -0.01 9.91 -0.42
CA HIS A 56 0.17 9.59 -1.83
C HIS A 56 1.59 9.05 -2.01
N LEU A 57 1.71 7.80 -2.46
CA LEU A 57 2.98 7.23 -2.89
C LEU A 57 3.03 7.28 -4.42
N PHE A 58 4.02 7.96 -4.95
CA PHE A 58 4.24 8.05 -6.39
C PHE A 58 5.31 7.06 -6.79
N HIS A 59 4.95 6.07 -7.62
CA HIS A 59 5.85 5.08 -8.18
C HIS A 59 5.73 5.10 -9.70
N HIS A 60 6.80 4.73 -10.40
CA HIS A 60 6.81 4.77 -11.87
C HIS A 60 5.75 3.85 -12.52
N LEU A 61 5.34 2.77 -11.83
CA LEU A 61 4.28 1.87 -12.28
C LEU A 61 2.87 2.32 -11.87
N GLU A 62 2.72 3.04 -10.76
CA GLU A 62 1.43 3.36 -10.17
C GLU A 62 1.47 4.54 -9.19
N THR A 63 0.33 5.17 -8.96
CA THR A 63 0.12 6.05 -7.81
C THR A 63 -0.79 5.36 -6.82
N LEU A 64 -0.31 5.24 -5.58
CA LEU A 64 -1.08 4.71 -4.46
C LEU A 64 -1.59 5.87 -3.60
N HIS A 65 -2.90 5.97 -3.44
CA HIS A 65 -3.54 6.95 -2.59
C HIS A 65 -4.22 6.25 -1.41
N ILE A 66 -3.70 6.49 -0.22
CA ILE A 66 -4.18 5.93 1.03
C ILE A 66 -4.82 7.07 1.82
N SER A 67 -6.09 6.93 2.19
CA SER A 67 -6.77 7.91 3.04
C SER A 67 -7.37 7.20 4.24
N TYR A 68 -7.11 7.76 5.42
CA TYR A 68 -7.72 7.36 6.68
C TYR A 68 -8.49 8.56 7.24
N MET A 69 -9.78 8.39 7.52
CA MET A 69 -10.68 9.45 7.98
C MET A 69 -11.53 8.96 9.15
N ILE A 70 -11.73 9.80 10.16
CA ILE A 70 -12.71 9.54 11.23
C ILE A 70 -14.10 9.87 10.69
N GLN A 71 -15.02 8.91 10.76
CA GLN A 71 -16.40 9.06 10.31
C GLN A 71 -17.36 8.66 11.45
N GLY A 72 -18.07 9.63 12.03
CA GLY A 72 -18.91 9.40 13.21
C GLY A 72 -18.09 8.89 14.39
N ASN A 73 -18.47 7.72 14.93
CA ASN A 73 -17.76 7.01 16.01
C ASN A 73 -16.73 5.98 15.49
N GLY A 74 -16.51 5.91 14.17
CA GLY A 74 -15.63 4.93 13.54
C GLY A 74 -14.60 5.55 12.62
N TYR A 75 -14.02 4.72 11.76
CA TYR A 75 -12.98 5.12 10.81
C TYR A 75 -13.22 4.49 9.45
N LYS A 76 -12.82 5.23 8.41
CA LYS A 76 -12.91 4.83 7.01
C LYS A 76 -11.52 4.86 6.40
N THR A 77 -11.09 3.72 5.88
CA THR A 77 -9.88 3.59 5.09
C THR A 77 -10.28 3.44 3.62
N SER A 78 -9.68 4.23 2.74
CA SER A 78 -9.84 4.07 1.29
C SER A 78 -8.48 3.97 0.63
N VAL A 79 -8.36 3.02 -0.29
CA VAL A 79 -7.16 2.79 -1.07
C VAL A 79 -7.53 2.96 -2.54
N LEU A 80 -6.89 3.91 -3.21
CA LEU A 80 -6.96 4.03 -4.66
C LEU A 80 -5.61 3.61 -5.23
N VAL A 81 -5.63 2.63 -6.13
CA VAL A 81 -4.48 2.22 -6.92
C VAL A 81 -4.76 2.62 -8.35
N GLY A 82 -3.86 3.33 -8.99
CA GLY A 82 -4.03 3.58 -10.42
C GLY A 82 -2.93 4.35 -11.10
N ASN A 83 -3.03 4.32 -12.41
CA ASN A 83 -2.23 5.06 -13.39
C ASN A 83 -3.08 6.27 -13.85
N ARG A 84 -2.56 7.12 -14.74
CA ARG A 84 -3.38 8.21 -15.32
C ARG A 84 -4.67 7.67 -15.98
N ASP A 85 -4.64 6.47 -16.55
CA ASP A 85 -5.72 5.94 -17.40
C ASP A 85 -6.62 4.87 -16.73
N ASN A 86 -6.28 4.36 -15.54
CA ASN A 86 -7.08 3.32 -14.89
C ASN A 86 -6.96 3.40 -13.36
N ARG A 87 -8.02 3.90 -12.70
CA ARG A 87 -8.09 3.99 -11.23
C ARG A 87 -9.01 2.91 -10.70
N LYS A 88 -8.50 2.07 -9.80
CA LYS A 88 -9.30 1.12 -9.02
C LYS A 88 -9.42 1.64 -7.59
N GLU A 89 -10.65 1.91 -7.18
CA GLU A 89 -10.98 2.25 -5.79
C GLU A 89 -11.33 0.98 -5.02
N LYS A 90 -10.63 0.76 -3.90
CA LYS A 90 -11.02 -0.20 -2.89
C LYS A 90 -11.40 0.56 -1.63
N LEU A 91 -12.68 0.51 -1.31
CA LEU A 91 -13.18 0.98 -0.03
C LEU A 91 -13.00 -0.10 1.03
N ILE A 92 -12.38 0.25 2.15
CA ILE A 92 -12.18 -0.65 3.27
C ILE A 92 -12.75 0.01 4.52
N GLU A 93 -14.02 -0.26 4.79
CA GLU A 93 -14.73 0.28 5.95
C GLU A 93 -14.35 -0.51 7.21
N ASN A 94 -14.16 0.21 8.32
CA ASN A 94 -13.91 -0.39 9.64
C ASN A 94 -12.68 -1.33 9.73
N VAL A 95 -11.68 -1.14 8.87
CA VAL A 95 -10.36 -1.81 9.00
C VAL A 95 -9.26 -0.78 9.22
N HIS A 96 -8.50 -0.97 10.31
CA HIS A 96 -7.36 -0.11 10.63
C HIS A 96 -6.40 -0.16 9.45
N TYR A 97 -5.80 0.97 9.05
CA TYR A 97 -5.05 1.03 7.78
C TYR A 97 -3.95 -0.04 7.69
N MET A 98 -3.33 -0.43 8.82
CA MET A 98 -2.35 -1.52 8.89
C MET A 98 -2.90 -2.92 8.53
N GLU A 99 -4.21 -3.14 8.66
CA GLU A 99 -4.90 -4.37 8.29
C GLU A 99 -5.56 -4.28 6.88
N GLY A 100 -5.73 -3.06 6.36
CA GLY A 100 -6.34 -2.79 5.06
C GLY A 100 -5.46 -3.16 3.85
N PHE A 101 -4.14 -3.23 4.03
CA PHE A 101 -3.13 -3.48 2.97
C PHE A 101 -2.61 -4.90 2.92
#